data_AF-M1MDW4-F1
#
_entry.id   AF-M1MDW4-F1
#
_cell.length_a   1.000
_cell.length_b   1.000
_cell.length_c   1.000
_cell.angle_alpha   90.00
_cell.angle_beta   90.00
_cell.angle_gamma   90.00
#
_symmetry.space_group_name_H-M   'P 1'
#
loop_
_entity.id
_entity.type
_entity.pdbx_description
1 polymer ?
#
loop_
_entity_poly.entity_id
_entity_poly.type
_entity_poly.pdbx_seq_one_letter_code
_entity_poly.pdbx_strand_id
1 'polypeptide(L)'
;MTQENTQLKKKIKKERIRINNLSDFRAALKKEGYNINGLEEEKFIDKIIDILKLDRSVAKKIFASFKDTAVTYRANDIMDFIDYMKKISLFENEHNKLCEKIRKIEKLSIARVEYERELKVKDDVEHIITRIEEIKSDISEIANHEEKEKLYSLEKEIEKEYLYAKDIELLKKMLITRKECSREKYNEETKIKVVSIEIPKDIDYRYIPAQIGTIEYHQHLSNNIPRMQRLTKNINKYMRVHENEKTTFKINQSKALQDSINIALATYDNKEFKAISGSNNIVDYCVAPKEEEAVFKSNKVNKLGELGIGYNRVNDSEKKILEEIHKQIEEKTLKDEGDLILLSKWEPCPSCYFVISQFCKMHPQIKVQVKYSKKYGE
;
A
#
# COMPACT_ATOMS: atom_id res chain seq x y z
N MET A 1 42.64 -1.89 -27.57
CA MET A 1 42.56 -3.38 -27.52
C MET A 1 42.83 -3.76 -26.07
N THR A 2 41.88 -4.21 -25.24
CA THR A 2 40.58 -4.86 -25.46
C THR A 2 39.56 -4.31 -24.44
N GLN A 3 38.49 -3.72 -24.98
CA GLN A 3 37.18 -3.70 -24.33
C GLN A 3 36.61 -5.13 -24.33
N GLU A 4 35.55 -5.32 -23.53
CA GLU A 4 34.62 -6.47 -23.54
C GLU A 4 34.96 -7.63 -22.59
N ASN A 5 34.55 -7.48 -21.31
CA ASN A 5 33.82 -8.57 -20.63
C ASN A 5 32.93 -8.10 -19.47
N THR A 6 32.35 -6.90 -19.57
CA THR A 6 31.40 -6.37 -18.58
C THR A 6 30.01 -6.16 -19.19
N GLN A 7 29.59 -7.07 -20.06
CA GLN A 7 28.21 -7.10 -20.56
C GLN A 7 27.51 -8.40 -20.14
N LEU A 8 26.36 -8.22 -19.49
CA LEU A 8 25.25 -9.18 -19.44
C LEU A 8 25.49 -10.51 -18.71
N LYS A 9 25.68 -10.46 -17.39
CA LYS A 9 25.07 -11.51 -16.54
C LYS A 9 23.55 -11.36 -16.63
N LYS A 10 22.94 -11.97 -17.65
CA LYS A 10 21.52 -12.34 -17.61
C LYS A 10 21.28 -12.94 -16.22
N LYS A 11 20.39 -12.35 -15.42
CA LYS A 11 19.89 -12.95 -14.18
C LYS A 11 19.35 -14.33 -14.56
N ILE A 12 20.16 -15.37 -14.43
CA ILE A 12 19.68 -16.75 -14.46
C ILE A 12 18.65 -16.79 -13.33
N LYS A 13 17.36 -16.90 -13.66
CA LYS A 13 16.33 -17.13 -12.64
C LYS A 13 16.81 -18.34 -11.86
N LYS A 14 17.20 -18.15 -10.59
CA LYS A 14 17.52 -19.26 -9.70
C LYS A 14 16.36 -20.25 -9.81
N GLU A 15 16.68 -21.49 -10.12
CA GLU A 15 15.69 -22.54 -10.14
C GLU A 15 15.12 -22.66 -8.73
N ARG A 16 13.80 -22.48 -8.63
CA ARG A 16 13.09 -22.47 -7.35
C ARG A 16 13.08 -23.87 -6.76
N ILE A 17 13.25 -23.98 -5.45
CA ILE A 17 13.08 -25.24 -4.75
C ILE A 17 11.60 -25.64 -4.77
N ARG A 18 11.37 -26.96 -4.81
CA ARG A 18 10.05 -27.58 -4.78
C ARG A 18 10.04 -28.54 -3.61
N ILE A 19 9.16 -28.32 -2.65
CA ILE A 19 9.06 -29.14 -1.45
C ILE A 19 7.63 -29.68 -1.39
N ASN A 20 7.49 -30.99 -1.53
CA ASN A 20 6.22 -31.70 -1.36
C ASN A 20 6.24 -32.57 -0.09
N ASN A 21 7.40 -33.11 0.27
CA ASN A 21 7.55 -34.03 1.39
C ASN A 21 8.90 -33.83 2.13
N LEU A 22 9.11 -34.64 3.17
CA LEU A 22 10.31 -34.60 4.01
C LEU A 22 11.62 -34.86 3.22
N SER A 23 11.56 -35.71 2.20
CA SER A 23 12.72 -36.03 1.36
C SER A 23 13.18 -34.81 0.56
N ASP A 24 12.22 -34.11 -0.08
CA ASP A 24 12.50 -32.89 -0.82
C ASP A 24 13.08 -31.79 0.09
N PHE A 25 12.52 -31.66 1.30
CA PHE A 25 13.00 -30.70 2.29
C PHE A 25 14.45 -31.01 2.72
N ARG A 26 14.77 -32.28 2.99
CA ARG A 26 16.15 -32.73 3.29
C ARG A 26 17.09 -32.47 2.12
N ALA A 27 16.67 -32.74 0.89
CA ALA A 27 17.47 -32.50 -0.30
C ALA A 27 17.77 -31.00 -0.49
N ALA A 28 16.76 -30.14 -0.31
CA ALA A 28 16.91 -28.69 -0.37
C ALA A 28 17.85 -28.15 0.72
N LEU A 29 17.70 -28.62 1.96
CA LEU A 29 18.61 -28.28 3.08
C LEU A 29 20.06 -28.66 2.76
N LYS A 30 20.31 -29.87 2.25
CA LYS A 30 21.67 -30.30 1.87
C LYS A 30 22.22 -29.44 0.73
N LYS A 31 21.41 -29.13 -0.28
CA LYS A 31 21.79 -28.29 -1.42
C LYS A 31 22.20 -26.88 -1.00
N GLU A 32 21.58 -26.35 0.07
CA GLU A 32 21.92 -25.05 0.64
C GLU A 32 23.05 -25.09 1.68
N GLY A 33 23.63 -26.27 1.94
CA GLY A 33 24.80 -26.43 2.81
C GLY A 33 24.49 -26.62 4.30
N TYR A 34 23.24 -26.89 4.67
CA TYR A 34 22.88 -27.18 6.06
C TYR A 34 23.44 -28.56 6.49
N ASN A 35 24.11 -28.61 7.64
CA ASN A 35 24.65 -29.84 8.19
C ASN A 35 23.55 -30.70 8.83
N ILE A 36 22.95 -31.57 8.02
CA ILE A 36 21.89 -32.50 8.45
C ILE A 36 22.28 -33.98 8.32
N ASN A 37 23.57 -34.26 8.18
CA ASN A 37 24.05 -35.64 8.05
C ASN A 37 23.95 -36.37 9.41
N GLY A 38 23.50 -37.64 9.38
CA GLY A 38 23.38 -38.47 10.60
C GLY A 38 22.20 -38.11 11.52
N LEU A 39 21.19 -37.37 11.02
CA LEU A 39 19.99 -37.09 11.79
C LEU A 39 19.00 -38.26 11.74
N GLU A 40 18.83 -38.97 12.85
CA GLU A 40 17.75 -39.93 13.07
C GLU A 40 16.38 -39.27 12.87
N GLU A 41 15.42 -40.01 12.31
CA GLU A 41 14.06 -39.49 12.01
C GLU A 41 13.33 -38.97 13.25
N GLU A 42 13.47 -39.65 14.39
CA GLU A 42 12.81 -39.29 15.64
C GLU A 42 13.29 -37.95 16.22
N LYS A 43 14.57 -37.58 15.99
CA LYS A 43 15.17 -36.33 16.49
C LYS A 43 15.32 -35.25 15.41
N PHE A 44 14.84 -35.53 14.20
CA PHE A 44 15.01 -34.64 13.06
C PHE A 44 14.31 -33.29 13.27
N ILE A 45 13.09 -33.31 13.83
CA ILE A 45 12.28 -32.10 14.06
C ILE A 45 12.98 -31.13 15.02
N ASP A 46 13.42 -31.61 16.19
CA ASP A 46 14.06 -30.78 17.21
C ASP A 46 15.37 -30.18 16.72
N LYS A 47 16.19 -30.97 16.01
CA LYS A 47 17.45 -30.46 15.45
C LYS A 47 17.23 -29.44 14.34
N ILE A 48 16.19 -29.61 13.52
CA ILE A 48 15.84 -28.60 12.51
C ILE A 48 15.34 -27.31 13.16
N ILE A 49 14.57 -27.40 14.25
CA ILE A 49 14.16 -26.25 15.04
C ILE A 49 15.39 -25.46 15.50
N ASP A 50 16.41 -26.14 16.02
CA ASP A 50 17.63 -25.50 16.51
C ASP A 50 18.47 -24.89 15.37
N ILE A 51 18.71 -25.67 14.29
CA ILE A 51 19.52 -25.23 13.14
C ILE A 51 18.92 -24.00 12.46
N LEU A 52 17.60 -24.01 12.26
CA LEU A 52 16.88 -22.96 11.52
C LEU A 52 16.25 -21.91 12.46
N LYS A 53 16.46 -22.04 13.78
CA LYS A 53 15.89 -21.19 14.84
C LYS A 53 14.38 -20.98 14.64
N LEU A 54 13.65 -22.09 14.49
CA LEU A 54 12.21 -22.07 14.21
C LEU A 54 11.37 -22.06 15.49
N ASP A 55 10.25 -21.35 15.45
CA ASP A 55 9.20 -21.54 16.44
C ASP A 55 8.62 -22.96 16.30
N ARG A 56 8.38 -23.63 17.43
CA ARG A 56 7.82 -24.99 17.46
C ARG A 56 6.49 -25.09 16.70
N SER A 57 5.67 -24.04 16.71
CA SER A 57 4.40 -23.99 15.97
C SER A 57 4.60 -24.03 14.46
N VAL A 58 5.59 -23.28 13.96
CA VAL A 58 5.96 -23.24 12.54
C VAL A 58 6.54 -24.57 12.10
N ALA A 59 7.43 -25.16 12.90
CA ALA A 59 7.97 -26.49 12.63
C ALA A 59 6.85 -27.53 12.52
N LYS A 60 5.92 -27.58 13.48
CA LYS A 60 4.76 -28.48 13.42
C LYS A 60 3.94 -28.30 12.13
N LYS A 61 3.71 -27.05 11.69
CA LYS A 61 3.00 -26.77 10.43
C LYS A 61 3.77 -27.27 9.20
N ILE A 62 5.09 -27.06 9.16
CA ILE A 62 5.97 -27.59 8.10
C ILE A 62 5.84 -29.11 8.02
N PHE A 63 6.07 -29.82 9.12
CA PHE A 63 6.03 -31.29 9.11
C PHE A 63 4.64 -31.85 8.88
N ALA A 64 3.58 -31.16 9.33
CA ALA A 64 2.22 -31.54 9.00
C ALA A 64 1.93 -31.40 7.49
N SER A 65 2.49 -30.39 6.84
CA SER A 65 2.29 -30.16 5.40
C SER A 65 2.87 -31.29 4.54
N PHE A 66 3.93 -31.96 5.00
CA PHE A 66 4.53 -33.10 4.29
C PHE A 66 3.65 -34.35 4.26
N LYS A 67 2.57 -34.41 5.06
CA LYS A 67 1.59 -35.48 4.99
C LYS A 67 0.62 -35.31 3.83
N ASP A 68 0.46 -34.08 3.34
CA ASP A 68 -0.40 -33.77 2.20
C ASP A 68 0.42 -33.81 0.90
N THR A 69 0.41 -34.96 0.25
CA THR A 69 1.16 -35.16 -1.00
C THR A 69 0.55 -34.42 -2.20
N ALA A 70 -0.65 -33.83 -2.07
CA ALA A 70 -1.28 -33.08 -3.15
C ALA A 70 -0.67 -31.68 -3.36
N VAL A 71 0.06 -31.16 -2.37
CA VAL A 71 0.60 -29.79 -2.40
C VAL A 71 2.10 -29.80 -2.63
N THR A 72 2.57 -29.03 -3.63
CA THR A 72 4.00 -28.76 -3.82
C THR A 72 4.28 -27.29 -3.57
N TYR A 73 5.07 -27.01 -2.54
CA TYR A 73 5.48 -25.65 -2.17
C TYR A 73 6.66 -25.21 -3.03
N ARG A 74 6.51 -24.05 -3.69
CA ARG A 74 7.55 -23.42 -4.51
C ARG A 74 8.13 -22.22 -3.76
N ALA A 75 9.44 -22.23 -3.53
CA ALA A 75 10.15 -21.16 -2.84
C ALA A 75 11.51 -20.88 -3.51
N ASN A 76 12.10 -19.72 -3.23
CA ASN A 76 13.43 -19.38 -3.75
C ASN A 76 14.55 -20.14 -3.01
N ASP A 77 14.37 -20.38 -1.72
CA ASP A 77 15.29 -21.09 -0.83
C ASP A 77 14.55 -21.61 0.43
N ILE A 78 15.26 -22.28 1.34
CA ILE A 78 14.69 -22.83 2.58
C ILE A 78 14.09 -21.74 3.48
N MET A 79 14.72 -20.56 3.53
CA MET A 79 14.23 -19.46 4.38
C MET A 79 12.95 -18.84 3.82
N ASP A 80 12.85 -18.72 2.50
CA ASP A 80 11.64 -18.30 1.80
C ASP A 80 10.51 -19.32 1.98
N PHE A 81 10.81 -20.63 1.97
CA PHE A 81 9.83 -21.67 2.31
C PHE A 81 9.36 -21.56 3.77
N ILE A 82 10.27 -21.36 4.73
CA ILE A 82 9.91 -21.14 6.13
C ILE A 82 9.02 -19.90 6.29
N ASP A 83 9.38 -18.79 5.65
CA ASP A 83 8.58 -17.57 5.66
C ASP A 83 7.19 -17.81 5.07
N TYR A 84 7.09 -18.56 3.98
CA TYR A 84 5.81 -18.96 3.41
C TYR A 84 4.97 -19.74 4.43
N MET A 85 5.55 -20.73 5.11
CA MET A 85 4.83 -21.50 6.13
C MET A 85 4.42 -20.65 7.34
N LYS A 86 5.27 -19.70 7.78
CA LYS A 86 4.93 -18.70 8.80
C LYS A 86 3.73 -17.85 8.38
N LYS A 87 3.73 -17.37 7.14
CA LYS A 87 2.65 -16.56 6.58
C LYS A 87 1.34 -17.33 6.46
N ILE A 88 1.37 -18.63 6.13
CA ILE A 88 0.15 -19.46 6.13
C ILE A 88 -0.49 -19.46 7.52
N SER A 89 0.29 -19.79 8.56
CA SER A 89 -0.21 -19.81 9.94
C SER A 89 -0.70 -18.45 10.41
N LEU A 90 0.04 -17.37 10.08
CA LEU A 90 -0.37 -16.02 10.45
C LEU A 90 -1.65 -15.59 9.72
N PHE A 91 -1.78 -15.92 8.43
CA PHE A 91 -2.97 -15.61 7.65
C PHE A 91 -4.20 -16.33 8.20
N GLU A 92 -4.11 -17.63 8.51
CA GLU A 92 -5.20 -18.41 9.13
C GLU A 92 -5.67 -17.77 10.43
N ASN A 93 -4.73 -17.33 11.28
CA ASN A 93 -5.03 -16.67 12.55
C ASN A 93 -5.74 -15.32 12.34
N GLU A 94 -5.20 -14.45 11.50
CA GLU A 94 -5.79 -13.14 11.23
C GLU A 94 -7.15 -13.24 10.51
N HIS A 95 -7.30 -14.24 9.64
CA HIS A 95 -8.57 -14.57 9.02
C HIS A 95 -9.63 -14.95 10.05
N ASN A 96 -9.30 -15.86 10.97
CA ASN A 96 -10.23 -16.30 12.01
C ASN A 96 -10.65 -15.15 12.93
N LYS A 97 -9.69 -14.33 13.40
CA LYS A 97 -9.97 -13.14 14.21
C LYS A 97 -10.94 -12.18 13.52
N LEU A 98 -10.71 -11.91 12.24
CA LEU A 98 -11.60 -11.04 11.46
C LEU A 98 -12.99 -11.67 11.30
N CYS A 99 -13.06 -12.97 10.98
CA CYS A 99 -14.32 -13.69 10.83
C CYS A 99 -15.15 -13.70 12.13
N GLU A 100 -14.53 -13.92 13.28
CA GLU A 100 -15.20 -13.85 14.59
C GLU A 100 -15.82 -12.46 14.85
N LYS A 101 -15.14 -11.41 14.40
CA LYS A 101 -15.64 -10.03 14.51
C LYS A 101 -16.83 -9.79 13.58
N ILE A 102 -16.75 -10.26 12.34
CA ILE A 102 -17.78 -10.03 11.32
C ILE A 102 -19.00 -10.95 11.49
N ARG A 103 -18.85 -12.16 12.02
CA ARG A 103 -19.99 -13.09 12.29
C ARG A 103 -21.05 -12.55 13.24
N LYS A 104 -20.76 -11.46 13.96
CA LYS A 104 -21.71 -10.79 14.87
C LYS A 104 -22.75 -9.94 14.14
N ILE A 105 -22.60 -9.73 12.84
CA ILE A 105 -23.50 -8.92 12.03
C ILE A 105 -24.26 -9.80 11.04
N GLU A 106 -25.51 -9.48 10.76
CA GLU A 106 -26.35 -10.26 9.83
C GLU A 106 -26.18 -9.77 8.39
N LYS A 107 -26.10 -8.45 8.21
CA LYS A 107 -26.03 -7.81 6.90
C LYS A 107 -25.05 -6.65 6.89
N LEU A 108 -24.30 -6.52 5.81
CA LEU A 108 -23.35 -5.44 5.57
C LEU A 108 -23.65 -4.74 4.25
N SER A 109 -23.89 -3.43 4.30
CA SER A 109 -23.97 -2.57 3.11
C SER A 109 -22.68 -1.78 2.95
N ILE A 110 -22.01 -1.92 1.82
CA ILE A 110 -20.79 -1.17 1.48
C ILE A 110 -21.14 -0.17 0.37
N ALA A 111 -20.98 1.12 0.66
CA ALA A 111 -21.20 2.20 -0.29
C ALA A 111 -19.87 2.78 -0.80
N ARG A 112 -19.79 3.09 -2.09
CA ARG A 112 -18.63 3.71 -2.74
C ARG A 112 -19.10 4.68 -3.82
N VAL A 113 -18.45 5.84 -3.90
CA VAL A 113 -18.58 6.76 -5.04
C VAL A 113 -17.78 6.21 -6.24
N GLU A 114 -18.43 6.06 -7.39
CA GLU A 114 -17.81 5.64 -8.65
C GLU A 114 -17.73 6.83 -9.61
N TYR A 115 -16.52 7.30 -9.87
CA TYR A 115 -16.31 8.35 -10.86
C TYR A 115 -16.22 7.74 -12.26
N GLU A 116 -17.04 8.25 -13.19
CA GLU A 116 -16.92 7.91 -14.60
C GLU A 116 -15.59 8.44 -15.17
N ARG A 117 -14.97 7.64 -16.03
CA ARG A 117 -13.80 8.06 -16.80
C ARG A 117 -14.29 8.82 -18.03
N GLU A 118 -14.61 10.08 -17.85
CA GLU A 118 -14.87 10.96 -18.99
C GLU A 118 -13.59 11.12 -19.81
N LEU A 119 -13.68 10.91 -21.12
CA LEU A 119 -12.62 11.25 -22.06
C LEU A 119 -12.52 12.77 -22.13
N LYS A 120 -11.50 13.32 -21.48
CA LYS A 120 -11.24 14.77 -21.48
C LYS A 120 -10.20 15.10 -22.55
N VAL A 121 -10.42 16.24 -23.21
CA VAL A 121 -9.48 16.85 -24.15
C VAL A 121 -8.16 17.13 -23.42
N LYS A 122 -7.04 16.93 -24.12
CA LYS A 122 -5.70 17.25 -23.61
C LYS A 122 -5.57 18.76 -23.45
N ASP A 123 -5.18 19.21 -22.26
CA ASP A 123 -4.93 20.63 -21.99
C ASP A 123 -3.62 21.07 -22.68
N ASP A 124 -3.50 22.35 -23.05
CA ASP A 124 -2.24 22.95 -23.51
C ASP A 124 -1.29 23.17 -22.32
N VAL A 125 -0.08 22.63 -22.42
CA VAL A 125 0.84 22.47 -21.30
C VAL A 125 2.29 22.85 -21.62
N GLU A 126 2.56 23.42 -22.80
CA GLU A 126 3.94 23.73 -23.22
C GLU A 126 4.62 24.72 -22.26
N HIS A 127 3.93 25.81 -21.93
CA HIS A 127 4.40 26.80 -20.96
C HIS A 127 4.63 26.25 -19.54
N ILE A 128 3.96 25.14 -19.18
CA ILE A 128 4.13 24.48 -17.88
C ILE A 128 5.39 23.64 -17.87
N ILE A 129 5.65 22.90 -18.96
CA ILE A 129 6.83 22.05 -19.10
C ILE A 129 8.09 22.87 -18.97
N THR A 130 8.18 24.01 -19.68
CA THR A 130 9.34 24.91 -19.61
C THR A 130 9.64 25.34 -18.18
N ARG A 131 8.62 25.78 -17.42
CA ARG A 131 8.80 26.21 -16.02
C ARG A 131 9.24 25.09 -15.08
N ILE A 132 8.80 23.85 -15.35
CA ILE A 132 9.24 22.69 -14.57
C ILE A 132 10.72 22.42 -14.84
N GLU A 133 11.12 22.43 -16.11
CA GLU A 133 12.51 22.17 -16.53
C GLU A 133 13.48 23.20 -15.95
N GLU A 134 13.07 24.47 -15.87
CA GLU A 134 13.85 25.57 -15.26
C GLU A 134 14.23 25.34 -13.80
N ILE A 135 13.40 24.64 -13.01
CA ILE A 135 13.65 24.47 -11.57
C ILE A 135 14.08 23.04 -11.21
N LYS A 136 13.64 22.04 -11.98
CA LYS A 136 13.65 20.64 -11.53
C LYS A 136 15.07 20.14 -11.31
N SER A 137 16.00 20.46 -12.22
CA SER A 137 17.40 20.04 -12.12
C SER A 137 18.08 20.54 -10.86
N ASP A 138 17.66 21.71 -10.39
CA ASP A 138 18.39 22.47 -9.36
C ASP A 138 17.89 22.14 -7.97
N ILE A 139 16.62 21.76 -7.85
CA ILE A 139 15.98 21.49 -6.54
C ILE A 139 15.85 20.01 -6.22
N SER A 140 15.95 19.11 -7.20
CA SER A 140 15.55 17.70 -7.02
C SER A 140 16.69 16.75 -6.71
N GLU A 141 16.54 15.95 -5.66
CA GLU A 141 17.53 14.96 -5.21
C GLU A 141 16.88 13.63 -4.78
N ILE A 142 17.64 12.54 -4.82
CA ILE A 142 17.21 11.26 -4.26
C ILE A 142 17.42 11.28 -2.75
N ALA A 143 16.38 10.90 -2.00
CA ALA A 143 16.44 10.80 -0.55
C ALA A 143 17.46 9.75 -0.07
N ASN A 144 18.17 10.08 1.00
CA ASN A 144 19.10 9.18 1.68
C ASN A 144 18.35 8.12 2.51
N HIS A 145 19.09 7.20 3.14
CA HIS A 145 18.50 6.10 3.90
C HIS A 145 17.66 6.59 5.10
N GLU A 146 18.15 7.56 5.88
CA GLU A 146 17.44 8.08 7.05
C GLU A 146 16.12 8.77 6.66
N GLU A 147 16.15 9.56 5.58
CA GLU A 147 14.97 10.22 5.02
C GLU A 147 13.93 9.20 4.55
N LYS A 148 14.37 8.11 3.89
CA LYS A 148 13.49 7.01 3.48
C LYS A 148 12.84 6.32 4.67
N GLU A 149 13.59 6.09 5.74
CA GLU A 149 13.07 5.49 6.99
C GLU A 149 12.04 6.40 7.68
N LYS A 150 12.21 7.73 7.63
CA LYS A 150 11.20 8.69 8.14
C LYS A 150 9.87 8.53 7.41
N LEU A 151 9.89 8.50 6.08
CA LEU A 151 8.67 8.28 5.27
C LEU A 151 8.03 6.92 5.55
N TYR A 152 8.84 5.87 5.69
CA TYR A 152 8.36 4.53 6.02
C TYR A 152 7.69 4.49 7.41
N SER A 153 8.29 5.18 8.39
CA SER A 153 7.75 5.28 9.75
C SER A 153 6.39 5.99 9.76
N LEU A 154 6.26 7.10 9.03
CA LEU A 154 4.98 7.81 8.87
C LEU A 154 3.91 6.92 8.22
N GLU A 155 4.27 6.16 7.18
CA GLU A 155 3.34 5.22 6.55
C GLU A 155 2.87 4.17 7.57
N LYS A 156 3.77 3.64 8.40
CA LYS A 156 3.44 2.67 9.45
C LYS A 156 2.56 3.26 10.54
N GLU A 157 2.71 4.53 10.87
CA GLU A 157 1.81 5.23 11.80
C GLU A 157 0.40 5.35 11.22
N ILE A 158 0.27 5.75 9.95
CA ILE A 158 -1.02 5.81 9.26
C ILE A 158 -1.67 4.43 9.20
N GLU A 159 -0.92 3.38 8.84
CA GLU A 159 -1.42 2.01 8.78
C GLU A 159 -1.96 1.50 10.12
N LYS A 160 -1.49 2.02 11.26
CA LYS A 160 -2.02 1.65 12.58
C LYS A 160 -3.43 2.15 12.79
N GLU A 161 -3.81 3.32 12.25
CA GLU A 161 -5.04 4.01 12.64
C GLU A 161 -6.14 4.04 11.58
N TYR A 162 -5.79 3.88 10.30
CA TYR A 162 -6.70 4.06 9.18
C TYR A 162 -6.88 2.78 8.34
N LEU A 163 -8.04 2.66 7.69
CA LEU A 163 -8.27 1.66 6.65
C LEU A 163 -8.02 2.24 5.27
N TYR A 164 -7.56 1.38 4.36
CA TYR A 164 -7.51 1.64 2.93
C TYR A 164 -8.74 1.04 2.24
N ALA A 165 -9.16 1.61 1.11
CA ALA A 165 -10.28 1.08 0.33
C ALA A 165 -10.04 -0.37 -0.11
N LYS A 166 -8.81 -0.73 -0.48
CA LYS A 166 -8.36 -2.11 -0.76
C LYS A 166 -8.50 -3.09 0.41
N ASP A 167 -8.55 -2.60 1.65
CA ASP A 167 -8.78 -3.42 2.83
C ASP A 167 -10.28 -3.79 2.86
N ILE A 168 -11.16 -2.81 2.67
CA ILE A 168 -12.61 -3.04 2.56
C ILE A 168 -12.95 -3.91 1.34
N GLU A 169 -12.21 -3.78 0.22
CA GLU A 169 -12.35 -4.68 -0.93
C GLU A 169 -11.98 -6.13 -0.59
N LEU A 170 -10.97 -6.36 0.25
CA LEU A 170 -10.65 -7.71 0.73
C LEU A 170 -11.81 -8.27 1.55
N LEU A 171 -12.34 -7.49 2.51
CA LEU A 171 -13.50 -7.89 3.30
C LEU A 171 -14.69 -8.25 2.41
N LYS A 172 -14.98 -7.42 1.40
CA LYS A 172 -16.04 -7.68 0.43
C LYS A 172 -15.83 -9.03 -0.29
N LYS A 173 -14.61 -9.32 -0.76
CA LYS A 173 -14.28 -10.58 -1.42
C LYS A 173 -14.42 -11.79 -0.50
N MET A 174 -14.04 -11.65 0.77
CA MET A 174 -14.19 -12.71 1.78
C MET A 174 -15.66 -13.08 2.00
N LEU A 175 -16.55 -12.09 2.01
CA LEU A 175 -17.97 -12.30 2.31
C LEU A 175 -18.77 -12.78 1.08
N ILE A 176 -18.42 -12.32 -0.12
CA ILE A 176 -19.09 -12.72 -1.36
C ILE A 176 -18.48 -14.04 -1.85
N THR A 177 -18.87 -15.14 -1.21
CA THR A 177 -18.47 -16.50 -1.62
C THR A 177 -19.37 -17.07 -2.72
N ARG A 178 -20.59 -16.55 -2.87
CA ARG A 178 -21.58 -16.90 -3.92
C ARG A 178 -22.29 -15.64 -4.40
N LYS A 179 -22.64 -15.56 -5.71
CA LYS A 179 -23.30 -14.40 -6.32
C LYS A 179 -24.65 -14.05 -5.66
N GLU A 180 -25.35 -15.06 -5.16
CA GLU A 180 -26.69 -14.92 -4.56
C GLU A 180 -26.66 -14.18 -3.20
N CYS A 181 -25.51 -14.09 -2.54
CA CYS A 181 -25.38 -13.47 -1.21
C CYS A 181 -25.23 -11.94 -1.27
N SER A 182 -25.27 -11.33 -2.46
CA SER A 182 -25.08 -9.88 -2.62
C SER A 182 -26.07 -9.25 -3.58
N ARG A 183 -26.52 -8.03 -3.25
CA ARG A 183 -27.35 -7.18 -4.13
C ARG A 183 -26.64 -5.85 -4.35
N GLU A 184 -26.53 -5.44 -5.60
CA GLU A 184 -25.91 -4.17 -5.98
C GLU A 184 -26.99 -3.16 -6.39
N LYS A 185 -26.84 -1.92 -5.97
CA LYS A 185 -27.64 -0.78 -6.43
C LYS A 185 -26.71 0.37 -6.79
N TYR A 186 -26.90 0.94 -7.96
CA TYR A 186 -26.23 2.16 -8.38
C TYR A 186 -27.24 3.31 -8.41
N ASN A 187 -26.82 4.49 -7.97
CA ASN A 187 -27.59 5.71 -8.09
C ASN A 187 -26.83 6.65 -9.03
N GLU A 188 -27.44 6.94 -10.19
CA GLU A 188 -26.80 7.73 -11.26
C GLU A 188 -26.59 9.21 -10.88
N GLU A 189 -27.48 9.79 -10.07
CA GLU A 189 -27.41 11.19 -9.65
C GLU A 189 -26.24 11.43 -8.68
N THR A 190 -26.14 10.57 -7.66
CA THR A 190 -25.10 10.66 -6.62
C THR A 190 -23.81 9.93 -7.02
N LYS A 191 -23.85 9.14 -8.09
CA LYS A 191 -22.76 8.26 -8.54
C LYS A 191 -22.32 7.26 -7.46
N ILE A 192 -23.22 6.90 -6.54
CA ILE A 192 -22.92 5.97 -5.44
C ILE A 192 -23.38 4.55 -5.81
N LYS A 193 -22.44 3.60 -5.73
CA LYS A 193 -22.72 2.16 -5.76
C LYS A 193 -22.80 1.62 -4.34
N VAL A 194 -23.85 0.86 -4.04
CA VAL A 194 -24.05 0.17 -2.78
C VAL A 194 -24.13 -1.34 -3.03
N VAL A 195 -23.29 -2.11 -2.33
CA VAL A 195 -23.33 -3.57 -2.31
C VAL A 195 -23.85 -4.01 -0.95
N SER A 196 -25.01 -4.66 -0.91
CA SER A 196 -25.57 -5.25 0.30
C SER A 196 -25.28 -6.73 0.33
N ILE A 197 -24.71 -7.22 1.44
CA ILE A 197 -24.20 -8.58 1.59
C ILE A 197 -24.85 -9.21 2.81
N GLU A 198 -25.43 -10.39 2.64
CA GLU A 198 -25.84 -11.25 3.75
C GLU A 198 -24.60 -12.01 4.25
N ILE A 199 -24.34 -11.93 5.55
CA ILE A 199 -23.11 -12.48 6.11
C ILE A 199 -23.22 -14.00 6.16
N PRO A 200 -22.33 -14.74 5.47
CA PRO A 200 -22.40 -16.20 5.47
C PRO A 200 -22.04 -16.75 6.85
N LYS A 201 -22.68 -17.87 7.23
CA LYS A 201 -22.36 -18.60 8.47
C LYS A 201 -20.90 -19.03 8.51
N ASP A 202 -20.40 -19.50 7.37
CA ASP A 202 -19.01 -19.93 7.18
C ASP A 202 -18.33 -19.11 6.10
N ILE A 203 -17.26 -18.42 6.51
CA ILE A 203 -16.36 -17.69 5.63
C ILE A 203 -15.12 -18.58 5.49
N ASP A 204 -14.89 -19.09 4.29
CA ASP A 204 -13.76 -19.96 3.96
C ASP A 204 -12.81 -19.30 2.95
N TYR A 205 -11.79 -20.03 2.52
CA TYR A 205 -10.73 -19.50 1.65
C TYR A 205 -11.08 -19.49 0.15
N ARG A 206 -12.34 -19.75 -0.27
CA ARG A 206 -12.72 -19.81 -1.69
C ARG A 206 -12.52 -18.50 -2.46
N TYR A 207 -12.41 -17.36 -1.77
CA TYR A 207 -12.11 -16.07 -2.39
C TYR A 207 -10.65 -15.94 -2.84
N ILE A 208 -9.78 -16.90 -2.48
CA ILE A 208 -8.38 -16.93 -2.90
C ILE A 208 -8.28 -17.77 -4.18
N PRO A 209 -8.04 -17.15 -5.35
CA PRO A 209 -7.98 -17.90 -6.61
C PRO A 209 -6.68 -18.71 -6.75
N ALA A 210 -5.61 -18.31 -6.06
CA ALA A 210 -4.33 -19.00 -6.13
C ALA A 210 -4.36 -20.30 -5.32
N GLN A 211 -3.70 -21.34 -5.82
CA GLN A 211 -3.60 -22.61 -5.11
C GLN A 211 -2.50 -22.57 -4.03
N ILE A 212 -2.73 -23.22 -2.90
CA ILE A 212 -1.69 -23.38 -1.87
C ILE A 212 -0.43 -24.07 -2.47
N GLY A 213 0.74 -23.67 -1.98
CA GLY A 213 2.03 -24.10 -2.52
C GLY A 213 2.56 -23.25 -3.69
N THR A 214 1.69 -22.46 -4.34
CA THR A 214 2.10 -21.56 -5.43
C THR A 214 2.67 -20.24 -4.92
N ILE A 215 3.37 -19.54 -5.80
CA ILE A 215 4.02 -18.26 -5.48
C ILE A 215 2.97 -17.15 -5.43
N GLU A 216 1.98 -17.26 -6.29
CA GLU A 216 0.81 -16.41 -6.34
C GLU A 216 0.06 -16.46 -5.00
N TYR A 217 -0.02 -17.64 -4.38
CA TYR A 217 -0.59 -17.78 -3.04
C TYR A 217 0.31 -17.16 -1.97
N HIS A 218 1.63 -17.40 -1.99
CA HIS A 218 2.56 -16.75 -1.06
C HIS A 218 2.52 -15.21 -1.14
N GLN A 219 2.41 -14.67 -2.36
CA GLN A 219 2.20 -13.24 -2.60
C GLN A 219 0.83 -12.77 -2.09
N HIS A 220 -0.23 -13.57 -2.29
CA HIS A 220 -1.54 -13.29 -1.73
C HIS A 220 -1.48 -13.16 -0.20
N LEU A 221 -0.81 -14.08 0.49
CA LEU A 221 -0.66 -14.01 1.95
C LEU A 221 0.09 -12.73 2.35
N SER A 222 1.25 -12.50 1.74
CA SER A 222 2.10 -11.34 2.04
C SER A 222 1.35 -10.02 1.88
N ASN A 223 0.52 -9.91 0.85
CA ASN A 223 -0.24 -8.69 0.54
C ASN A 223 -1.48 -8.48 1.41
N ASN A 224 -2.07 -9.54 1.95
CA ASN A 224 -3.37 -9.49 2.63
C ASN A 224 -3.28 -9.68 4.15
N ILE A 225 -2.21 -10.26 4.70
CA ILE A 225 -1.99 -10.29 6.16
C ILE A 225 -2.08 -8.87 6.77
N PRO A 226 -1.35 -7.86 6.27
CA PRO A 226 -1.45 -6.50 6.83
C PRO A 226 -2.85 -5.90 6.69
N ARG A 227 -3.58 -6.25 5.61
CA ARG A 227 -4.95 -5.76 5.38
C ARG A 227 -5.92 -6.33 6.39
N MET A 228 -5.83 -7.63 6.67
CA MET A 228 -6.66 -8.29 7.69
C MET A 228 -6.36 -7.73 9.08
N GLN A 229 -5.08 -7.52 9.42
CA GLN A 229 -4.69 -6.89 10.68
C GLN A 229 -5.30 -5.48 10.83
N ARG A 230 -5.21 -4.66 9.79
CA ARG A 230 -5.85 -3.33 9.77
C ARG A 230 -7.36 -3.40 9.89
N LEU A 231 -8.02 -4.28 9.13
CA LEU A 231 -9.48 -4.52 9.24
C LEU A 231 -9.85 -4.89 10.67
N THR A 232 -9.23 -5.94 11.23
CA THR A 232 -9.50 -6.41 12.59
C THR A 232 -9.38 -5.28 13.60
N LYS A 233 -8.32 -4.45 13.50
CA LYS A 233 -8.10 -3.32 14.41
C LYS A 233 -9.11 -2.19 14.20
N ASN A 234 -9.29 -1.71 12.96
CA ASN A 234 -9.88 -0.41 12.67
C ASN A 234 -11.31 -0.44 12.10
N ILE A 235 -11.86 -1.59 11.71
CA ILE A 235 -13.16 -1.68 11.02
C ILE A 235 -14.32 -1.02 11.78
N ASN A 236 -14.28 -1.03 13.11
CA ASN A 236 -15.32 -0.40 13.95
C ASN A 236 -15.41 1.12 13.74
N LYS A 237 -14.30 1.79 13.37
CA LYS A 237 -14.30 3.23 13.05
C LYS A 237 -15.11 3.54 11.79
N TYR A 238 -15.26 2.54 10.91
CA TYR A 238 -15.89 2.66 9.59
C TYR A 238 -17.26 2.01 9.51
N MET A 239 -17.59 1.10 10.44
CA MET A 239 -18.90 0.45 10.54
C MET A 239 -19.87 1.31 11.35
N ARG A 240 -21.05 1.59 10.78
CA ARG A 240 -22.16 2.26 11.46
C ARG A 240 -23.40 1.39 11.42
N VAL A 241 -24.17 1.37 12.51
CA VAL A 241 -25.47 0.67 12.55
C VAL A 241 -26.44 1.37 11.59
N HIS A 242 -27.24 0.60 10.86
CA HIS A 242 -28.32 1.14 10.05
C HIS A 242 -29.42 1.71 10.95
N GLU A 243 -29.88 2.93 10.69
CA GLU A 243 -30.83 3.67 11.53
C GLU A 243 -32.08 2.86 11.92
N ASN A 244 -32.59 2.03 11.00
CA ASN A 244 -33.83 1.27 11.16
C ASN A 244 -33.64 -0.24 11.44
N GLU A 245 -32.41 -0.76 11.38
CA GLU A 245 -32.12 -2.21 11.49
C GLU A 245 -30.85 -2.44 12.30
N LYS A 246 -30.99 -2.79 13.58
CA LYS A 246 -29.86 -2.95 14.51
C LYS A 246 -28.84 -4.01 14.09
N THR A 247 -29.23 -4.97 13.25
CA THR A 247 -28.39 -6.07 12.76
C THR A 247 -27.77 -5.81 11.39
N THR A 248 -28.13 -4.69 10.75
CA THR A 248 -27.56 -4.24 9.47
C THR A 248 -26.53 -3.15 9.71
N PHE A 249 -25.33 -3.33 9.18
CA PHE A 249 -24.24 -2.37 9.28
C PHE A 249 -23.91 -1.75 7.93
N LYS A 250 -23.44 -0.50 7.95
CA LYS A 250 -23.00 0.25 6.77
C LYS A 250 -21.53 0.62 6.87
N ILE A 251 -20.82 0.49 5.75
CA ILE A 251 -19.48 1.05 5.54
C ILE A 251 -19.55 2.00 4.35
N ASN A 252 -19.08 3.24 4.53
CA ASN A 252 -18.79 4.13 3.41
C ASN A 252 -17.31 3.98 3.04
N GLN A 253 -17.03 3.19 2.00
CA GLN A 253 -15.67 2.92 1.54
C GLN A 253 -14.95 4.18 1.08
N SER A 254 -15.66 5.18 0.53
CA SER A 254 -15.06 6.45 0.12
C SER A 254 -14.48 7.26 1.29
N LYS A 255 -14.79 6.90 2.54
CA LYS A 255 -14.17 7.50 3.74
C LYS A 255 -12.84 6.84 4.13
N ALA A 256 -12.53 5.65 3.60
CA ALA A 256 -11.24 5.02 3.78
C ALA A 256 -10.19 5.69 2.87
N LEU A 257 -8.92 5.55 3.23
CA LEU A 257 -7.82 6.04 2.39
C LEU A 257 -7.83 5.34 1.03
N GLN A 258 -7.39 6.02 -0.02
CA GLN A 258 -7.27 5.44 -1.36
C GLN A 258 -6.33 4.23 -1.36
N ASP A 259 -6.49 3.30 -2.30
CA ASP A 259 -5.70 2.04 -2.36
C ASP A 259 -4.18 2.24 -2.25
N SER A 260 -3.70 3.34 -2.79
CA SER A 260 -2.34 3.85 -2.65
C SER A 260 -2.39 5.32 -2.27
N ILE A 261 -1.60 5.69 -1.28
CA ILE A 261 -1.34 7.09 -0.93
C ILE A 261 0.13 7.40 -1.20
N ASN A 262 0.40 8.61 -1.68
CA ASN A 262 1.70 9.24 -1.54
C ASN A 262 1.75 9.95 -0.18
N ILE A 263 2.93 10.00 0.42
CA ILE A 263 3.19 10.71 1.68
C ILE A 263 4.29 11.70 1.39
N ALA A 264 4.09 12.95 1.79
CA ALA A 264 5.11 13.98 1.79
C ALA A 264 5.25 14.60 3.18
N LEU A 265 6.47 15.02 3.49
CA LEU A 265 6.90 15.71 4.69
C LEU A 265 7.72 16.91 4.25
N ALA A 266 7.38 18.11 4.69
CA ALA A 266 8.27 19.27 4.57
C ALA A 266 8.79 19.70 5.94
N THR A 267 10.04 20.13 5.97
CA THR A 267 10.62 20.86 7.09
C THR A 267 10.84 22.30 6.65
N TYR A 268 10.23 23.23 7.37
CA TYR A 268 10.35 24.67 7.12
C TYR A 268 10.21 25.44 8.44
N ASP A 269 11.11 26.41 8.67
CA ASP A 269 11.14 27.23 9.90
C ASP A 269 11.07 26.39 11.19
N ASN A 270 11.86 25.30 11.25
CA ASN A 270 11.89 24.31 12.34
C ASN A 270 10.54 23.61 12.63
N LYS A 271 9.57 23.69 11.71
CA LYS A 271 8.29 22.98 11.78
C LYS A 271 8.22 21.87 10.74
N GLU A 272 7.42 20.84 11.04
CA GLU A 272 7.11 19.76 10.12
C GLU A 272 5.70 19.90 9.56
N PHE A 273 5.56 19.76 8.25
CA PHE A 273 4.29 19.76 7.53
C PHE A 273 4.12 18.42 6.84
N LYS A 274 3.02 17.71 7.12
CA LYS A 274 2.81 16.34 6.62
C LYS A 274 1.54 16.31 5.79
N ALA A 275 1.57 15.64 4.65
CA ALA A 275 0.38 15.45 3.84
C ALA A 275 0.36 14.08 3.19
N ILE A 276 -0.85 13.60 2.91
CA ILE A 276 -1.09 12.44 2.07
C ILE A 276 -1.84 12.82 0.80
N SER A 277 -1.59 12.09 -0.28
CA SER A 277 -2.39 12.23 -1.50
C SER A 277 -3.82 11.70 -1.30
N GLY A 278 -4.77 12.28 -2.02
CA GLY A 278 -6.17 11.85 -2.03
C GLY A 278 -7.08 12.75 -1.21
N SER A 279 -8.39 12.59 -1.38
CA SER A 279 -9.41 13.49 -0.80
C SER A 279 -9.70 13.25 0.68
N ASN A 280 -9.13 12.20 1.27
CA ASN A 280 -9.34 11.85 2.67
C ASN A 280 -8.38 12.64 3.55
N ASN A 281 -8.93 13.27 4.59
CA ASN A 281 -8.13 14.01 5.57
C ASN A 281 -7.69 13.08 6.70
N ILE A 282 -6.47 13.31 7.18
CA ILE A 282 -5.87 12.66 8.34
C ILE A 282 -5.67 13.73 9.41
N VAL A 283 -5.88 13.37 10.67
CA VAL A 283 -5.65 14.27 11.81
C VAL A 283 -4.18 14.69 11.84
N ASP A 284 -3.91 15.98 12.08
CA ASP A 284 -2.57 16.59 12.13
C ASP A 284 -1.79 16.58 10.79
N TYR A 285 -2.50 16.44 9.66
CA TYR A 285 -1.91 16.53 8.31
C TYR A 285 -2.52 17.71 7.55
N CYS A 286 -1.73 18.33 6.67
CA CYS A 286 -2.19 19.37 5.75
C CYS A 286 -3.28 18.81 4.83
N VAL A 287 -4.31 19.62 4.62
CA VAL A 287 -5.48 19.28 3.81
C VAL A 287 -5.49 20.10 2.53
N ALA A 288 -6.22 19.64 1.51
CA ALA A 288 -6.43 20.47 0.33
C ALA A 288 -7.32 21.67 0.72
N PRO A 289 -6.97 22.90 0.33
CA PRO A 289 -7.86 24.03 0.49
C PRO A 289 -9.12 23.83 -0.35
N LYS A 290 -10.17 24.61 -0.06
CA LYS A 290 -11.32 24.67 -0.97
C LYS A 290 -10.89 25.25 -2.30
N GLU A 291 -11.63 24.94 -3.37
CA GLU A 291 -11.28 25.38 -4.73
C GLU A 291 -11.16 26.91 -4.84
N GLU A 292 -12.00 27.65 -4.13
CA GLU A 292 -11.99 29.13 -4.07
C GLU A 292 -10.81 29.71 -3.27
N GLU A 293 -10.23 28.92 -2.37
CA GLU A 293 -9.14 29.31 -1.46
C GLU A 293 -7.76 28.89 -2.00
N ALA A 294 -7.72 28.04 -3.04
CA ALA A 294 -6.47 27.48 -3.58
C ALA A 294 -5.68 28.54 -4.36
N VAL A 295 -4.43 28.77 -3.95
CA VAL A 295 -3.55 29.77 -4.57
C VAL A 295 -2.75 29.14 -5.71
N PHE A 296 -2.28 27.90 -5.53
CA PHE A 296 -1.45 27.24 -6.51
C PHE A 296 -2.27 26.39 -7.48
N LYS A 297 -2.06 26.60 -8.78
CA LYS A 297 -2.76 25.85 -9.81
C LYS A 297 -2.17 24.46 -9.97
N SER A 298 -3.02 23.45 -9.94
CA SER A 298 -2.68 22.06 -10.29
C SER A 298 -3.31 21.66 -11.61
N ASN A 299 -2.67 20.71 -12.27
CA ASN A 299 -2.99 20.27 -13.62
C ASN A 299 -3.34 18.78 -13.63
N LYS A 300 -3.91 18.34 -14.76
CA LYS A 300 -4.18 16.93 -15.01
C LYS A 300 -2.88 16.18 -15.29
N VAL A 301 -2.69 15.05 -14.62
CA VAL A 301 -1.58 14.13 -14.92
C VAL A 301 -2.09 12.71 -14.90
N ASN A 302 -1.75 11.91 -15.90
CA ASN A 302 -2.13 10.50 -15.94
C ASN A 302 -1.15 9.63 -15.12
N LYS A 303 -1.25 8.29 -15.19
CA LYS A 303 -0.36 7.39 -14.46
C LYS A 303 1.06 7.30 -15.02
N LEU A 304 1.24 7.68 -16.29
CA LEU A 304 2.52 7.68 -16.99
C LEU A 304 3.28 9.01 -16.80
N GLY A 305 2.66 9.98 -16.11
CA GLY A 305 3.27 11.30 -15.89
C GLY A 305 2.98 12.29 -17.01
N GLU A 306 2.10 11.95 -17.96
CA GLU A 306 1.75 12.86 -19.05
C GLU A 306 0.85 13.98 -18.53
N LEU A 307 1.30 15.21 -18.72
CA LEU A 307 0.62 16.43 -18.31
C LEU A 307 -0.50 16.81 -19.31
N GLY A 308 -1.58 17.37 -18.78
CA GLY A 308 -2.76 17.80 -19.54
C GLY A 308 -3.78 16.69 -19.79
N ILE A 309 -3.51 15.46 -19.37
CA ILE A 309 -4.41 14.29 -19.47
C ILE A 309 -4.57 13.64 -18.10
N GLY A 310 -5.73 13.05 -17.82
CA GLY A 310 -5.98 12.28 -16.60
C GLY A 310 -6.69 13.10 -15.53
N TYR A 311 -6.30 12.91 -14.27
CA TYR A 311 -6.97 13.52 -13.12
C TYR A 311 -6.22 14.76 -12.64
N ASN A 312 -6.96 15.81 -12.30
CA ASN A 312 -6.37 17.00 -11.68
C ASN A 312 -5.78 16.64 -10.31
N ARG A 313 -4.52 17.03 -10.10
CA ARG A 313 -3.72 16.73 -8.91
C ARG A 313 -3.97 17.69 -7.75
N VAL A 314 -5.22 18.16 -7.59
CA VAL A 314 -5.62 19.08 -6.51
C VAL A 314 -5.39 18.52 -5.10
N ASN A 315 -5.42 17.19 -4.99
CA ASN A 315 -5.31 16.47 -3.71
C ASN A 315 -3.92 15.84 -3.49
N ASP A 316 -2.91 16.21 -4.29
CA ASP A 316 -1.55 15.68 -4.12
C ASP A 316 -0.88 16.31 -2.88
N SER A 317 -0.07 15.51 -2.20
CA SER A 317 0.52 15.83 -0.89
C SER A 317 1.38 17.10 -0.91
N GLU A 318 2.19 17.27 -1.96
CA GLU A 318 3.09 18.39 -2.14
C GLU A 318 2.32 19.70 -2.25
N LYS A 319 1.19 19.70 -2.98
CA LYS A 319 0.32 20.87 -3.09
C LYS A 319 -0.25 21.26 -1.74
N LYS A 320 -0.82 20.29 -1.01
CA LYS A 320 -1.43 20.56 0.31
C LYS A 320 -0.46 21.21 1.29
N ILE A 321 0.80 20.74 1.30
CA ILE A 321 1.86 21.30 2.14
C ILE A 321 2.17 22.74 1.74
N LEU A 322 2.36 23.00 0.45
CA LEU A 322 2.75 24.33 -0.03
C LEU A 322 1.63 25.36 0.15
N GLU A 323 0.37 24.96 -0.04
CA GLU A 323 -0.80 25.82 0.27
C GLU A 323 -0.85 26.16 1.77
N GLU A 324 -0.61 25.19 2.66
CA GLU A 324 -0.60 25.43 4.10
C GLU A 324 0.56 26.34 4.55
N ILE A 325 1.76 26.13 3.99
CA ILE A 325 2.91 27.00 4.27
C ILE A 325 2.63 28.42 3.78
N HIS A 326 2.14 28.58 2.54
CA HIS A 326 1.77 29.88 1.99
C HIS A 326 0.74 30.59 2.87
N LYS A 327 -0.33 29.89 3.26
CA LYS A 327 -1.34 30.42 4.18
C LYS A 327 -0.72 30.92 5.48
N GLN A 328 0.17 30.14 6.09
CA GLN A 328 0.82 30.52 7.34
C GLN A 328 1.78 31.71 7.20
N ILE A 329 2.38 31.90 6.01
CA ILE A 329 3.17 33.10 5.67
C ILE A 329 2.27 34.33 5.57
N GLU A 330 1.13 34.24 4.86
CA GLU A 330 0.15 35.34 4.76
C GLU A 330 -0.41 35.73 6.14
N GLU A 331 -0.63 34.74 7.01
CA GLU A 331 -1.04 34.95 8.40
C GLU A 331 0.10 35.47 9.31
N LYS A 332 1.31 35.64 8.77
CA LYS A 332 2.53 36.09 9.48
C LYS A 332 2.95 35.19 10.64
N THR A 333 2.57 33.91 10.57
CA THR A 333 2.95 32.87 11.53
C THR A 333 4.22 32.12 11.12
N LEU A 334 4.61 32.26 9.85
CA LEU A 334 5.88 31.84 9.28
C LEU A 334 6.53 33.03 8.58
N LYS A 335 7.86 32.99 8.52
CA LYS A 335 8.64 33.96 7.74
C LYS A 335 8.51 33.64 6.25
N ASP A 336 8.75 34.64 5.40
CA ASP A 336 8.86 34.48 3.95
C ASP A 336 10.33 34.43 3.51
N GLU A 337 11.14 33.62 4.19
CA GLU A 337 12.57 33.44 3.92
C GLU A 337 13.10 32.12 4.53
N GLY A 338 14.23 31.63 4.05
CA GLY A 338 14.95 30.48 4.63
C GLY A 338 14.94 29.23 3.76
N ASP A 339 15.16 28.07 4.36
CA ASP A 339 15.29 26.79 3.64
C ASP A 339 14.07 25.89 3.87
N LEU A 340 13.46 25.41 2.78
CA LEU A 340 12.37 24.43 2.80
C LEU A 340 12.86 23.12 2.19
N ILE A 341 12.79 22.04 2.96
CA ILE A 341 13.11 20.69 2.47
C ILE A 341 11.80 19.92 2.36
N LEU A 342 11.39 19.57 1.14
CA LEU A 342 10.22 18.76 0.82
C LEU A 342 10.65 17.33 0.49
N LEU A 343 10.36 16.40 1.39
CA LEU A 343 10.63 14.98 1.24
C LEU A 343 9.35 14.23 0.84
N SER A 344 9.37 13.51 -0.28
CA SER A 344 8.23 12.75 -0.79
C SER A 344 8.56 11.27 -1.03
N LYS A 345 7.59 10.39 -0.83
CA LYS A 345 7.78 8.95 -1.10
C LYS A 345 7.99 8.66 -2.58
N TRP A 346 7.31 9.41 -3.44
CA TRP A 346 7.50 9.37 -4.89
C TRP A 346 8.05 10.70 -5.37
N GLU A 347 8.85 10.67 -6.42
CA GLU A 347 9.23 11.88 -7.16
C GLU A 347 7.94 12.65 -7.52
N PRO A 348 7.89 13.96 -7.24
CA PRO A 348 6.71 14.75 -7.55
C PRO A 348 6.33 14.62 -9.03
N CYS A 349 5.03 14.48 -9.30
CA CYS A 349 4.57 14.46 -10.68
C CYS A 349 4.78 15.84 -11.34
N PRO A 350 4.70 15.96 -12.68
CA PRO A 350 4.85 17.25 -13.34
C PRO A 350 3.91 18.34 -12.83
N SER A 351 2.65 18.01 -12.45
CA SER A 351 1.77 18.99 -11.83
C SER A 351 2.26 19.45 -10.45
N CYS A 352 2.86 18.58 -9.65
CA CYS A 352 3.42 18.97 -8.35
C CYS A 352 4.65 19.86 -8.53
N TYR A 353 5.53 19.54 -9.48
CA TYR A 353 6.64 20.44 -9.84
C TYR A 353 6.15 21.81 -10.32
N PHE A 354 5.06 21.86 -11.09
CA PHE A 354 4.47 23.14 -11.46
C PHE A 354 3.95 23.93 -10.25
N VAL A 355 3.34 23.27 -9.27
CA VAL A 355 2.95 23.91 -8.01
C VAL A 355 4.19 24.44 -7.26
N ILE A 356 5.26 23.65 -7.17
CA ILE A 356 6.54 24.07 -6.58
C ILE A 356 7.11 25.29 -7.30
N SER A 357 7.04 25.33 -8.64
CA SER A 357 7.51 26.50 -9.43
C SER A 357 6.74 27.78 -9.12
N GLN A 358 5.42 27.67 -8.90
CA GLN A 358 4.58 28.81 -8.52
C GLN A 358 4.94 29.29 -7.11
N PHE A 359 5.16 28.36 -6.17
CA PHE A 359 5.59 28.68 -4.81
C PHE A 359 6.95 29.39 -4.81
N CYS A 360 7.96 28.87 -5.52
CA CYS A 360 9.28 29.48 -5.59
C CYS A 360 9.23 30.90 -6.22
N LYS A 361 8.36 31.11 -7.20
CA LYS A 361 8.16 32.42 -7.81
C LYS A 361 7.49 33.41 -6.86
N MET A 362 6.55 32.94 -6.05
CA MET A 362 5.82 33.77 -5.08
C MET A 362 6.68 34.11 -3.86
N HIS A 363 7.52 33.17 -3.44
CA HIS A 363 8.38 33.26 -2.25
C HIS A 363 9.86 33.13 -2.63
N PRO A 364 10.46 34.13 -3.32
CA PRO A 364 11.80 34.03 -3.91
C PRO A 364 12.93 33.96 -2.86
N GLN A 365 12.66 34.31 -1.61
CA GLN A 365 13.62 34.23 -0.51
C GLN A 365 13.61 32.87 0.20
N ILE A 366 12.72 31.96 -0.19
CA ILE A 366 12.68 30.57 0.30
C ILE A 366 13.43 29.68 -0.67
N LYS A 367 14.53 29.07 -0.21
CA LYS A 367 15.28 28.07 -0.96
C LYS A 367 14.62 26.71 -0.80
N VAL A 368 14.01 26.22 -1.87
CA VAL A 368 13.31 24.93 -1.89
C VAL A 368 14.25 23.80 -2.34
N GLN A 369 14.29 22.72 -1.57
CA GLN A 369 14.91 21.45 -1.96
C GLN A 369 13.86 20.34 -1.93
N VAL A 370 13.80 19.54 -2.98
CA VAL A 370 12.87 18.43 -3.15
C VAL A 370 13.63 17.11 -3.11
N LYS A 371 13.31 16.24 -2.17
CA LYS A 371 13.92 14.91 -2.03
C LYS A 371 12.88 13.82 -2.22
N TYR A 372 13.23 12.73 -2.90
CA TYR A 372 12.30 11.63 -3.11
C TYR A 372 12.89 10.23 -2.96
N SER A 373 12.07 9.28 -2.48
CA SER A 373 12.51 7.90 -2.24
C SER A 373 12.54 7.05 -3.52
N LYS A 374 11.52 7.20 -4.38
CA LYS A 374 11.34 6.43 -5.62
C LYS A 374 11.07 7.34 -6.80
N LYS A 375 11.53 6.97 -7.99
CA LYS A 375 11.25 7.75 -9.20
C LYS A 375 9.80 7.59 -9.63
N TYR A 376 9.28 8.61 -10.31
CA TYR A 376 7.91 8.56 -10.79
C TYR A 376 7.76 7.45 -11.84
N GLY A 377 6.84 6.51 -11.61
CA GLY A 377 6.53 5.43 -12.55
C GLY A 377 7.32 4.12 -12.38
N GLU A 378 8.23 4.02 -11.40
CA GLU A 378 8.79 2.74 -10.91
C GLU A 378 7.74 1.93 -10.12
#